data_AF-A0A151WQE6-F1
#
_entry.id   AF-A0A151WQE6-F1
#
_cell.length_a   1.000
_cell.length_b   1.000
_cell.length_c   1.000
_cell.angle_alpha   90.00
_cell.angle_beta   90.00
_cell.angle_gamma   90.00
#
_symmetry.space_group_name_H-M   'P 1'
#
loop_
_entity.id
_entity.type
_entity.pdbx_description
1 polymer ?
#
loop_
_entity_poly.entity_id
_entity_poly.type
_entity_poly.pdbx_seq_one_letter_code
_entity_poly.pdbx_strand_id
1 'polypeptide(L)'
;MNSKQAEIWLAVLYIGSMIFSVTSVISLVTTWQNWVVTLDGCIDVDCGCILYGINTFRTFLGGDEKLCHFAAYALTPIIIISLCLGAYHGYRCCIHKNLNEPKQINGGQIRNHNGYVVVHIKKRVTFKRWMPIGFLAALVCCLSLAHAVVITDGYYKTCEQYRRNLIQLLGSRGREILDEREKRKREKQDSQAWRRAGKVAVQNRTEGIHSRTLPLEAETQRSTHKSGNERKC
;
A
#
# COMPACT_ATOMS: atom_id res chain seq x y z
N MET A 1 -6.13 -2.52 -44.93
CA MET A 1 -5.66 -1.27 -44.29
C MET A 1 -4.74 -0.54 -45.27
N ASN A 2 -5.02 0.74 -45.54
CA ASN A 2 -4.19 1.55 -46.44
C ASN A 2 -2.85 1.89 -45.77
N SER A 3 -1.79 2.08 -46.56
CA SER A 3 -0.45 2.39 -46.04
C SER A 3 -0.43 3.65 -45.16
N LYS A 4 -1.13 4.71 -45.59
CA LYS A 4 -1.28 5.95 -44.80
C LYS A 4 -1.96 5.70 -43.45
N GLN A 5 -2.98 4.85 -43.43
CA GLN A 5 -3.71 4.51 -42.20
C GLN A 5 -2.83 3.69 -41.25
N ALA A 6 -2.01 2.77 -41.78
CA ALA A 6 -1.05 2.01 -41.00
C ALA A 6 0.00 2.91 -40.32
N GLU A 7 0.54 3.88 -41.03
CA GLU A 7 1.52 4.85 -40.49
C GLU A 7 0.91 5.73 -39.39
N ILE A 8 -0.35 6.14 -39.53
CA ILE A 8 -1.08 6.91 -38.50
C ILE A 8 -1.28 6.05 -37.24
N TRP A 9 -1.75 4.82 -37.38
CA TRP A 9 -1.93 3.92 -36.24
C TRP A 9 -0.61 3.65 -35.52
N LEU A 10 0.47 3.41 -36.27
CA LEU A 10 1.81 3.23 -35.68
C LEU A 10 2.24 4.48 -34.89
N ALA A 11 2.08 5.68 -35.45
CA ALA A 11 2.41 6.91 -34.75
C ALA A 11 1.61 7.07 -33.45
N VAL A 12 0.29 6.84 -33.49
CA VAL A 12 -0.59 6.92 -32.31
C VAL A 12 -0.18 5.89 -31.25
N LEU A 13 0.07 4.64 -31.65
CA LEU A 13 0.45 3.58 -30.73
C LEU A 13 1.81 3.84 -30.07
N TYR A 14 2.80 4.33 -30.82
CA TYR A 14 4.12 4.67 -30.25
C TYR A 14 4.03 5.87 -29.30
N ILE A 15 3.33 6.94 -29.67
CA ILE A 15 3.17 8.11 -28.81
C ILE A 15 2.37 7.73 -27.55
N GLY A 16 1.27 6.99 -27.69
CA GLY A 16 0.48 6.51 -26.57
C GLY A 16 1.31 5.62 -25.63
N SER A 17 2.07 4.67 -26.18
CA SER A 17 2.98 3.82 -25.41
C SER A 17 4.04 4.63 -24.65
N MET A 18 4.59 5.67 -25.26
CA MET A 18 5.54 6.58 -24.60
C MET A 18 4.88 7.28 -23.42
N ILE A 19 3.70 7.87 -23.60
CA ILE A 19 2.97 8.57 -22.53
C ILE A 19 2.68 7.61 -21.36
N PHE A 20 2.10 6.45 -21.62
CA PHE A 20 1.80 5.47 -20.57
C PHE A 20 3.05 5.00 -19.83
N SER A 21 4.16 4.77 -20.56
CA SER A 21 5.43 4.37 -19.96
C SER A 21 6.01 5.47 -19.08
N VAL A 22 5.99 6.72 -19.53
CA VAL A 22 6.45 7.88 -18.75
C VAL A 22 5.58 8.06 -17.50
N THR A 23 4.26 8.01 -17.63
CA THR A 23 3.36 8.10 -16.48
C THR A 23 3.64 7.00 -15.46
N SER A 24 3.82 5.75 -15.92
CA SER A 24 4.16 4.62 -15.04
C SER A 24 5.48 4.86 -14.28
N VAL A 25 6.54 5.29 -14.98
CA VAL A 25 7.83 5.61 -14.36
C VAL A 25 7.70 6.74 -13.34
N ILE A 26 7.01 7.84 -13.69
CA ILE A 26 6.82 8.96 -12.77
C ILE A 26 6.07 8.51 -11.53
N SER A 27 4.98 7.74 -11.66
CA SER A 27 4.23 7.23 -10.52
C SER A 27 5.08 6.34 -9.61
N LEU A 28 5.92 5.47 -10.17
CA LEU A 28 6.80 4.62 -9.37
C LEU A 28 7.89 5.41 -8.67
N VAL A 29 8.54 6.34 -9.38
CA VAL A 29 9.60 7.18 -8.81
C VAL A 29 9.04 8.10 -7.73
N THR A 30 7.87 8.70 -7.92
CA THR A 30 7.26 9.55 -6.89
C THR A 30 6.92 8.74 -5.65
N THR A 31 6.33 7.54 -5.80
CA THR A 31 6.11 6.66 -4.66
C THR A 31 7.44 6.27 -3.99
N TRP A 32 8.47 5.93 -4.75
CA TRP A 32 9.79 5.57 -4.22
C TRP A 32 10.57 6.75 -3.61
N GLN A 33 10.29 8.00 -3.96
CA GLN A 33 10.89 9.14 -3.26
C GLN A 33 10.12 9.49 -1.99
N ASN A 34 8.79 9.38 -2.00
CA ASN A 34 7.95 9.80 -0.87
C ASN A 34 7.73 8.71 0.19
N TRP A 35 7.98 7.44 -0.11
CA TRP A 35 7.71 6.37 0.87
C TRP A 35 8.58 6.47 2.13
N VAL A 36 9.82 6.99 2.02
CA VAL A 36 10.70 7.22 3.18
C VAL A 36 10.08 8.20 4.17
N VAL A 37 9.47 9.27 3.65
CA VAL A 37 8.77 10.27 4.48
C VAL A 37 7.49 9.68 5.08
N THR A 38 6.85 8.73 4.39
CA THR A 38 5.59 8.14 4.81
C THR A 38 5.78 7.07 5.90
N LEU A 39 6.93 6.39 5.91
CA LEU A 39 7.30 5.40 6.90
C LEU A 39 8.34 6.00 7.84
N ASP A 40 7.86 6.56 8.94
CA ASP A 40 8.59 7.13 10.09
C ASP A 40 9.38 6.04 10.87
N GLY A 41 10.12 5.20 10.15
CA GLY A 41 10.77 3.99 10.67
C GLY A 41 12.12 3.70 10.02
N CYS A 42 12.65 4.62 9.21
CA CYS A 42 13.97 4.46 8.64
C CYS A 42 15.04 4.89 9.65
N ILE A 43 15.74 3.90 10.22
CA ILE A 43 16.80 4.10 11.23
C ILE A 43 18.16 4.37 10.56
N ASP A 44 18.31 4.07 9.26
CA ASP A 44 19.57 4.18 8.51
C ASP A 44 19.38 4.96 7.19
N VAL A 45 20.48 5.39 6.56
CA VAL A 45 20.45 6.24 5.34
C VAL A 45 19.91 5.47 4.11
N ASP A 46 20.01 4.13 4.13
CA ASP A 46 19.54 3.24 3.06
C ASP A 46 18.18 2.63 3.41
N CYS A 47 17.11 3.42 3.27
CA CYS A 47 15.76 2.93 3.53
C CYS A 47 15.34 1.82 2.55
N GLY A 48 16.00 1.67 1.40
CA GLY A 48 15.70 0.62 0.43
C GLY A 48 14.50 0.95 -0.47
N CYS A 49 13.86 -0.10 -0.99
CA CYS A 49 12.77 -0.03 -1.97
C CYS A 49 11.40 -0.30 -1.33
N ILE A 50 10.34 0.38 -1.78
CA ILE A 50 8.97 0.09 -1.30
C ILE A 50 8.47 -1.30 -1.75
N LEU A 51 8.98 -1.85 -2.86
CA LEU A 51 8.65 -3.21 -3.30
C LEU A 51 9.41 -4.22 -2.44
N TYR A 52 8.74 -5.34 -2.14
CA TYR A 52 9.28 -6.43 -1.31
C TYR A 52 9.73 -5.98 0.09
N GLY A 53 9.05 -4.99 0.65
CA GLY A 53 9.29 -4.52 2.01
C GLY A 53 9.02 -5.62 3.04
N ILE A 54 9.86 -5.68 4.07
CA ILE A 54 9.80 -6.70 5.12
C ILE A 54 9.46 -6.02 6.44
N ASN A 55 8.49 -6.57 7.15
CA ASN A 55 8.19 -6.13 8.50
C ASN A 55 9.15 -6.76 9.51
N THR A 56 9.83 -5.95 10.32
CA THR A 56 10.55 -6.42 11.51
C THR A 56 9.81 -6.00 12.78
N PHE A 57 10.20 -6.54 13.93
CA PHE A 57 9.48 -6.39 15.20
C PHE A 57 9.27 -4.94 15.69
N ARG A 58 10.03 -3.97 15.17
CA ARG A 58 9.92 -2.55 15.57
C ARG A 58 9.77 -1.59 14.41
N THR A 59 10.15 -1.97 13.18
CA THR A 59 10.14 -1.08 12.01
C THR A 59 9.86 -1.86 10.72
N PHE A 60 9.31 -1.15 9.74
CA PHE A 60 9.09 -1.69 8.40
C PHE A 60 10.28 -1.27 7.52
N LEU A 61 11.05 -2.25 7.04
CA LEU A 61 12.23 -2.02 6.20
C LEU A 61 11.88 -2.18 4.73
N GLY A 62 12.47 -1.34 3.88
CA GLY A 62 12.36 -1.48 2.43
C GLY A 62 13.10 -2.74 1.93
N GLY A 63 12.70 -3.21 0.75
CA GLY A 63 13.39 -4.27 0.03
C GLY A 63 14.65 -3.76 -0.68
N ASP A 64 15.24 -4.61 -1.53
CA ASP A 64 16.47 -4.28 -2.25
C ASP A 64 16.29 -3.09 -3.20
N GLU A 65 17.20 -2.11 -3.10
CA GLU A 65 17.23 -0.92 -3.94
C GLU A 65 17.30 -1.27 -5.44
N LYS A 66 17.99 -2.36 -5.79
CA LYS A 66 18.15 -2.83 -7.18
C LYS A 66 16.80 -3.17 -7.84
N LEU A 67 15.84 -3.64 -7.06
CA LEU A 67 14.49 -3.95 -7.57
C LEU A 67 13.73 -2.67 -7.92
N CYS A 68 13.87 -1.62 -7.13
CA CYS A 68 13.30 -0.31 -7.45
C CYS A 68 14.00 0.36 -8.63
N HIS A 69 15.32 0.26 -8.74
CA HIS A 69 16.05 0.71 -9.93
C HIS A 69 15.55 0.00 -11.19
N PHE A 70 15.37 -1.32 -11.13
CA PHE A 70 14.77 -2.06 -12.23
C PHE A 70 13.34 -1.60 -12.52
N ALA A 71 12.48 -1.50 -11.51
CA ALA A 71 11.09 -1.06 -11.68
C ALA A 71 10.98 0.38 -12.23
N ALA A 72 11.89 1.29 -11.84
CA ALA A 72 11.88 2.66 -12.31
C ALA A 72 12.45 2.81 -13.73
N TYR A 73 13.52 2.09 -14.07
CA TYR A 73 14.28 2.31 -15.30
C TYR A 73 14.10 1.25 -16.38
N ALA A 74 13.42 0.12 -16.12
CA ALA A 74 13.20 -0.92 -17.13
C ALA A 74 12.42 -0.43 -18.36
N LEU A 75 11.55 0.57 -18.20
CA LEU A 75 10.77 1.17 -19.30
C LEU A 75 11.53 2.27 -20.05
N THR A 76 12.69 2.73 -19.56
CA THR A 76 13.49 3.78 -20.22
C THR A 76 13.84 3.46 -21.69
N PRO A 77 14.34 2.27 -22.05
CA PRO A 77 14.60 1.96 -23.47
C PRO A 77 13.33 1.98 -24.32
N ILE A 78 12.18 1.60 -23.76
CA ILE A 78 10.88 1.62 -24.45
C ILE A 78 10.46 3.07 -24.73
N ILE A 79 10.64 3.97 -23.77
CA ILE A 79 10.36 5.40 -23.93
C ILE A 79 11.18 5.99 -25.08
N ILE A 80 12.48 5.71 -25.13
CA ILE A 80 13.38 6.23 -26.18
C ILE A 80 12.98 5.70 -27.56
N ILE A 81 12.75 4.38 -27.68
CA ILE A 81 12.36 3.76 -28.95
C ILE A 81 11.01 4.30 -29.43
N SER A 82 10.02 4.38 -28.53
CA SER A 82 8.69 4.91 -28.82
C SER A 82 8.73 6.39 -29.20
N LEU A 83 9.61 7.20 -28.59
CA LEU A 83 9.82 8.59 -28.97
C LEU A 83 10.40 8.70 -30.39
N CYS A 84 11.47 7.97 -30.70
CA CYS A 84 12.10 8.01 -32.02
C CYS A 84 11.17 7.53 -33.13
N LEU A 85 10.48 6.39 -32.92
CA LEU A 85 9.56 5.83 -33.91
C LEU A 85 8.27 6.64 -34.01
N GLY A 86 7.73 7.12 -32.89
CA GLY A 86 6.57 8.01 -32.87
C GLY A 86 6.84 9.31 -33.60
N ALA A 87 7.99 9.95 -33.36
CA ALA A 87 8.42 11.15 -34.08
C ALA A 87 8.63 10.87 -35.57
N TYR A 88 9.25 9.74 -35.94
CA TYR A 88 9.47 9.36 -37.33
C TYR A 88 8.16 9.15 -38.10
N HIS A 89 7.26 8.32 -37.57
CA HIS A 89 5.98 8.02 -38.19
C HIS A 89 5.05 9.24 -38.17
N GLY A 90 5.04 10.01 -37.08
CA GLY A 90 4.31 11.27 -36.96
C GLY A 90 4.79 12.31 -37.98
N TYR A 91 6.09 12.55 -38.08
CA TYR A 91 6.70 13.44 -39.07
C TYR A 91 6.30 13.05 -40.50
N ARG A 92 6.31 11.75 -40.81
CA ARG A 92 5.94 11.24 -42.14
C ARG A 92 4.45 11.38 -42.45
N CYS A 93 3.59 11.40 -41.43
CA CYS A 93 2.16 11.64 -41.58
C CYS A 93 1.85 13.14 -41.74
N CYS A 94 2.55 14.00 -41.00
CA CYS A 94 2.31 15.45 -40.97
C CYS A 94 2.97 16.20 -42.13
N ILE A 95 4.20 15.85 -42.52
CA ILE A 95 4.82 16.37 -43.72
C ILE A 95 4.28 15.56 -44.90
N HIS A 96 3.20 16.07 -45.50
CA HIS A 96 2.85 15.75 -46.88
C HIS A 96 4.03 16.17 -47.76
N LYS A 97 5.00 15.27 -47.90
CA LYS A 97 5.89 15.33 -49.04
C LYS A 97 5.00 15.10 -50.26
N ASN A 98 4.68 16.19 -50.96
CA ASN A 98 4.58 16.24 -52.43
C ASN A 98 5.91 15.76 -53.08
N LEU A 99 6.48 14.64 -52.62
CA LEU A 99 7.59 13.92 -53.25
C LEU A 99 7.13 12.52 -53.71
N ASN A 100 5.81 12.34 -53.78
CA ASN A 100 5.10 11.27 -54.48
C ASN A 100 3.96 11.94 -55.30
N GLU A 101 4.22 12.88 -56.22
CA GLU A 101 4.37 12.39 -57.59
C GLU A 101 5.32 11.21 -57.59
N PRO A 102 4.84 9.97 -57.83
CA PRO A 102 5.75 8.85 -57.86
C PRO A 102 6.86 9.26 -58.81
N LYS A 103 8.09 9.39 -58.31
CA LYS A 103 9.25 9.53 -59.18
C LYS A 103 9.22 8.26 -60.00
N GLN A 104 8.60 8.34 -61.18
CA GLN A 104 8.72 7.32 -62.21
C GLN A 104 10.22 7.19 -62.33
N ILE A 105 10.73 6.03 -61.94
CA ILE A 105 12.10 5.68 -62.20
C ILE A 105 12.11 5.52 -63.73
N ASN A 106 12.30 6.64 -64.44
CA ASN A 106 12.80 6.67 -65.80
C ASN A 106 14.13 5.91 -65.75
N GLY A 107 14.09 4.63 -66.12
CA GLY A 107 15.24 3.76 -65.95
C GLY A 107 14.89 2.30 -66.15
N GLY A 108 14.38 1.97 -67.34
CA GLY A 108 14.12 0.60 -67.76
C GLY A 108 13.21 0.58 -68.97
N GLN A 109 13.75 0.98 -70.11
CA GLN A 109 13.20 0.84 -71.45
C GLN A 109 12.43 -0.49 -71.62
N ILE A 110 11.10 -0.44 -71.52
CA ILE A 110 10.24 -1.52 -72.03
C ILE A 110 9.58 -0.98 -73.29
N ARG A 111 10.31 -1.09 -74.39
CA ARG A 111 9.72 -1.03 -75.72
C ARG A 111 9.14 -2.41 -75.99
N ASN A 112 7.83 -2.58 -75.79
CA ASN A 112 7.12 -3.77 -76.26
C ASN A 112 6.06 -3.37 -77.29
N HIS A 113 6.24 -3.86 -78.52
CA HIS A 113 5.13 -4.13 -79.42
C HIS A 113 4.24 -5.19 -78.75
N ASN A 114 2.93 -5.01 -78.82
CA ASN A 114 1.88 -5.89 -78.29
C ASN A 114 1.56 -5.74 -76.78
N GLY A 115 0.95 -4.60 -76.44
CA GLY A 115 -0.33 -4.54 -75.69
C GLY A 115 -0.45 -5.10 -74.26
N TYR A 116 0.56 -5.73 -73.69
CA TYR A 116 0.48 -6.30 -72.34
C TYR A 116 1.42 -5.58 -71.38
N VAL A 117 0.84 -4.75 -70.49
CA VAL A 117 1.56 -4.08 -69.40
C VAL A 117 1.74 -5.07 -68.25
N VAL A 118 2.91 -5.72 -68.19
CA VAL A 118 3.30 -6.53 -67.03
C VAL A 118 3.80 -5.60 -65.93
N VAL A 119 2.94 -5.29 -64.96
CA VAL A 119 3.31 -4.56 -63.75
C VAL A 119 4.18 -5.49 -62.90
N HIS A 120 5.51 -5.30 -62.95
CA HIS A 120 6.40 -5.91 -61.98
C HIS A 120 6.14 -5.28 -60.61
N ILE A 121 5.30 -5.93 -59.80
CA ILE A 121 5.20 -5.65 -58.37
C ILE A 121 6.59 -5.93 -57.80
N LYS A 122 7.30 -4.88 -57.41
CA LYS A 122 8.62 -4.98 -56.76
C LYS A 122 8.50 -5.94 -55.59
N LYS A 123 9.03 -7.15 -55.78
CA LYS A 123 9.04 -8.22 -54.77
C LYS A 123 9.71 -7.60 -53.54
N ARG A 124 8.93 -7.39 -52.46
CA ARG A 124 9.47 -6.94 -51.17
C ARG A 124 10.54 -7.95 -50.79
N VAL A 125 11.81 -7.59 -50.90
CA VAL A 125 12.94 -8.43 -50.49
C VAL A 125 12.65 -8.94 -49.08
N THR A 126 12.37 -10.22 -49.05
CA THR A 126 11.53 -10.90 -48.08
C THR A 126 12.46 -11.48 -47.02
N PHE A 127 11.99 -11.56 -45.78
CA PHE A 127 12.62 -12.23 -44.62
C PHE A 127 13.71 -11.50 -43.81
N LYS A 128 14.81 -10.98 -44.35
CA LYS A 128 15.96 -10.63 -43.46
C LYS A 128 15.83 -9.33 -42.65
N ARG A 129 15.07 -8.33 -43.14
CA ARG A 129 14.99 -6.98 -42.52
C ARG A 129 13.87 -6.84 -41.46
N TRP A 130 12.89 -7.72 -41.46
CA TRP A 130 11.75 -7.67 -40.52
C TRP A 130 11.99 -8.49 -39.24
N MET A 131 12.88 -9.48 -39.28
CA MET A 131 13.31 -10.24 -38.10
C MET A 131 13.78 -9.37 -36.93
N PRO A 132 14.66 -8.36 -37.10
CA PRO A 132 15.07 -7.53 -35.96
C PRO A 132 13.93 -6.70 -35.37
N ILE A 133 12.95 -6.30 -36.17
CA ILE A 133 11.77 -5.54 -35.70
C ILE A 133 10.88 -6.45 -34.87
N GLY A 134 10.62 -7.67 -35.35
CA GLY A 134 9.85 -8.67 -34.60
C GLY A 134 10.55 -9.08 -33.30
N PHE A 135 11.86 -9.28 -33.34
CA PHE A 135 12.66 -9.58 -32.15
C PHE A 135 12.64 -8.43 -31.13
N LEU A 136 12.79 -7.18 -31.59
CA LEU A 136 12.71 -6.00 -30.74
C LEU A 136 11.32 -5.88 -30.10
N ALA A 137 10.25 -6.10 -30.86
CA ALA A 137 8.89 -6.08 -30.34
C ALA A 137 8.65 -7.17 -29.28
N ALA A 138 9.16 -8.39 -29.53
CA ALA A 138 9.10 -9.47 -28.55
C ALA A 138 9.87 -9.13 -27.27
N LEU A 139 11.08 -8.58 -27.40
CA LEU A 139 11.90 -8.14 -26.26
C LEU A 139 11.19 -7.05 -25.45
N VAL A 140 10.62 -6.04 -26.11
CA VAL A 140 9.81 -4.99 -25.45
C VAL A 140 8.61 -5.60 -24.73
N CYS A 141 7.92 -6.56 -25.34
CA CYS A 141 6.79 -7.25 -24.71
C CYS A 141 7.24 -8.01 -23.45
N CYS A 142 8.33 -8.77 -23.53
CA CYS A 142 8.90 -9.49 -22.39
C CYS A 142 9.34 -8.53 -21.27
N LEU A 143 9.96 -7.40 -21.60
CA LEU A 143 10.35 -6.37 -20.63
C LEU A 143 9.12 -5.77 -19.94
N SER A 144 8.08 -5.40 -20.69
CA SER A 144 6.85 -4.87 -20.12
C SER A 144 6.13 -5.88 -19.23
N LEU A 145 6.12 -7.16 -19.61
CA LEU A 145 5.54 -8.23 -18.79
C LEU A 145 6.35 -8.44 -17.51
N ALA A 146 7.67 -8.52 -17.60
CA ALA A 146 8.55 -8.67 -16.43
C ALA A 146 8.39 -7.49 -15.47
N HIS A 147 8.34 -6.27 -16.01
CA HIS A 147 8.09 -5.05 -15.24
C HIS A 147 6.75 -5.10 -14.50
N ALA A 148 5.67 -5.45 -15.19
CA ALA A 148 4.36 -5.59 -14.59
C ALA A 148 4.33 -6.67 -13.48
N VAL A 149 4.94 -7.82 -13.72
CA VAL A 149 5.02 -8.93 -12.74
C VAL A 149 5.79 -8.50 -11.51
N VAL A 150 6.98 -7.90 -11.67
CA VAL A 150 7.83 -7.48 -10.54
C VAL A 150 7.12 -6.44 -9.68
N ILE A 151 6.45 -5.47 -10.29
CA ILE A 151 5.70 -4.45 -9.55
C ILE A 151 4.52 -5.07 -8.81
N THR A 152 3.75 -5.91 -9.50
CA THR A 152 2.52 -6.48 -8.93
C THR A 152 2.86 -7.42 -7.77
N ASP A 153 3.81 -8.33 -7.96
CA ASP A 153 4.22 -9.25 -6.89
C ASP A 153 4.86 -8.50 -5.72
N GLY A 154 5.76 -7.56 -6.02
CA GLY A 154 6.40 -6.72 -5.01
C GLY A 154 5.39 -5.92 -4.19
N TYR A 155 4.36 -5.36 -4.83
CA TYR A 155 3.28 -4.65 -4.16
C TYR A 155 2.45 -5.56 -3.25
N TYR A 156 2.04 -6.74 -3.72
CA TYR A 156 1.28 -7.68 -2.92
C TYR A 156 2.05 -8.17 -1.69
N LYS A 157 3.35 -8.44 -1.85
CA LYS A 157 4.24 -8.84 -0.74
C LYS A 157 4.35 -7.74 0.31
N THR A 158 4.67 -6.52 -0.11
CA THR A 158 4.74 -5.35 0.79
C THR A 158 3.40 -5.13 1.50
N CYS A 159 2.28 -5.20 0.78
CA CYS A 159 0.94 -5.00 1.33
C CYS A 159 0.60 -6.04 2.41
N GLU A 160 0.88 -7.32 2.16
CA GLU A 160 0.62 -8.39 3.13
C GLU A 160 1.48 -8.22 4.39
N GLN A 161 2.76 -7.84 4.26
CA GLN A 161 3.63 -7.57 5.40
C GLN A 161 3.16 -6.35 6.19
N TYR A 162 2.78 -5.28 5.51
CA TYR A 162 2.25 -4.07 6.11
C TYR A 162 0.94 -4.33 6.87
N ARG A 163 0.03 -5.10 6.27
CA ARG A 163 -1.23 -5.53 6.90
C ARG A 163 -0.98 -6.32 8.18
N ARG A 164 -0.05 -7.28 8.17
CA ARG A 164 0.31 -8.05 9.36
C ARG A 164 0.88 -7.16 10.46
N ASN A 165 1.72 -6.21 10.09
CA ASN A 165 2.27 -5.23 11.03
C ASN A 165 1.15 -4.40 11.70
N LEU A 166 0.24 -3.86 10.90
CA LEU A 166 -0.90 -3.08 11.40
C LEU A 166 -1.78 -3.88 12.36
N ILE A 167 -2.08 -5.14 12.03
CA ILE A 167 -2.87 -6.01 12.92
C ILE A 167 -2.14 -6.26 14.25
N GLN A 168 -0.82 -6.45 14.23
CA GLN A 168 -0.02 -6.63 15.45
C GLN A 168 0.05 -5.36 16.29
N LEU A 169 0.25 -4.19 15.66
CA LEU A 169 0.27 -2.90 16.35
C LEU A 169 -1.10 -2.56 16.96
N LEU A 170 -2.19 -2.70 16.20
CA LEU A 170 -3.53 -2.42 16.70
C LEU A 170 -3.96 -3.45 17.76
N GLY A 171 -3.62 -4.72 17.58
CA GLY A 171 -3.95 -5.80 18.52
C GLY A 171 -3.15 -5.77 19.82
N SER A 172 -1.88 -5.32 19.80
CA SER A 172 -1.10 -5.10 21.01
C SER A 172 -1.62 -3.90 21.80
N ARG A 173 -1.79 -2.75 21.13
CA ARG A 173 -2.28 -1.51 21.74
C ARG A 173 -3.70 -1.65 22.31
N GLY A 174 -4.57 -2.40 21.61
CA GLY A 174 -5.92 -2.70 22.10
C GLY A 174 -5.90 -3.54 23.39
N ARG A 175 -4.99 -4.50 23.52
CA ARG A 175 -4.82 -5.30 24.74
C ARG A 175 -4.23 -4.48 25.89
N GLU A 176 -3.24 -3.62 25.62
CA GLU A 176 -2.68 -2.73 26.65
C GLU A 176 -3.74 -1.80 27.24
N ILE A 177 -4.61 -1.22 26.41
CA ILE A 177 -5.70 -0.34 26.88
C ILE A 177 -6.71 -1.12 27.73
N LEU A 178 -7.03 -2.36 27.35
CA LEU A 178 -7.93 -3.22 28.13
C LEU A 178 -7.32 -3.59 29.49
N ASP A 179 -6.03 -3.93 29.51
CA ASP A 179 -5.30 -4.30 30.73
C ASP A 179 -5.19 -3.10 31.69
N GLU A 180 -4.87 -1.90 31.17
CA GLU A 180 -4.92 -0.66 31.96
C GLU A 180 -6.31 -0.37 32.54
N ARG A 181 -7.36 -0.68 31.77
CA ARG A 181 -8.73 -0.46 32.21
C ARG A 181 -9.12 -1.44 33.32
N GLU A 182 -8.70 -2.70 33.23
CA GLU A 182 -8.89 -3.69 34.29
C GLU A 182 -8.10 -3.34 35.55
N LYS A 183 -6.84 -2.92 35.41
CA LYS A 183 -6.02 -2.50 36.55
C LYS A 183 -6.67 -1.35 37.32
N ARG A 184 -7.17 -0.33 36.61
CA ARG A 184 -7.94 0.79 37.23
C ARG A 184 -9.23 0.33 37.91
N LYS A 185 -9.91 -0.71 37.40
CA LYS A 185 -11.08 -1.28 38.08
C LYS A 185 -10.70 -1.95 39.39
N ARG A 186 -9.61 -2.75 39.40
CA ARG A 186 -9.10 -3.41 40.61
C ARG A 186 -8.70 -2.40 41.68
N GLU A 187 -7.96 -1.36 41.33
CA GLU A 187 -7.58 -0.29 42.28
C GLU A 187 -8.79 0.43 42.90
N LYS A 188 -9.83 0.73 42.09
CA LYS A 188 -11.07 1.31 42.61
C LYS A 188 -11.79 0.36 43.56
N GLN A 189 -11.82 -0.93 43.24
CA GLN A 189 -12.48 -1.95 44.06
C GLN A 189 -11.76 -2.14 45.40
N ASP A 190 -10.43 -2.18 45.41
CA ASP A 190 -9.62 -2.24 46.62
C ASP A 190 -9.80 -0.97 47.46
N SER A 191 -9.76 0.22 46.85
CA SER A 191 -10.00 1.48 47.55
C SER A 191 -11.40 1.56 48.18
N GLN A 192 -12.42 0.97 47.54
CA GLN A 192 -13.76 0.83 48.13
C GLN A 192 -13.80 -0.23 49.24
N ALA A 193 -13.06 -1.33 49.12
CA ALA A 193 -12.95 -2.34 50.16
C ALA A 193 -12.29 -1.76 51.43
N TRP A 194 -11.20 -1.01 51.28
CA TRP A 194 -10.54 -0.29 52.37
C TRP A 194 -11.48 0.73 53.04
N ARG A 195 -12.27 1.48 52.27
CA ARG A 195 -13.27 2.40 52.83
C ARG A 195 -14.36 1.67 53.62
N ARG A 196 -14.82 0.50 53.17
CA ARG A 196 -15.80 -0.32 53.90
C ARG A 196 -15.20 -0.89 55.18
N ALA A 197 -14.00 -1.47 55.10
CA ALA A 197 -13.29 -1.99 56.27
C ALA A 197 -13.04 -0.90 57.33
N GLY A 198 -12.65 0.30 56.90
CA GLY A 198 -12.50 1.46 57.79
C GLY A 198 -13.81 1.86 58.49
N LYS A 199 -14.94 1.89 57.76
CA LYS A 199 -16.26 2.16 58.38
C LYS A 199 -16.66 1.09 59.41
N VAL A 200 -16.43 -0.19 59.11
CA VAL A 200 -16.71 -1.29 60.05
C VAL A 200 -15.82 -1.21 61.29
N ALA A 201 -14.54 -0.90 61.13
CA ALA A 201 -13.62 -0.72 62.25
C ALA A 201 -14.03 0.45 63.16
N VAL A 202 -14.51 1.56 62.59
CA VAL A 202 -15.05 2.69 63.35
C VAL A 202 -16.33 2.31 64.09
N GLN A 203 -17.29 1.64 63.41
CA GLN A 203 -18.55 1.18 64.00
C GLN A 203 -18.30 0.26 65.21
N ASN A 204 -17.44 -0.77 65.06
CA ASN A 204 -17.08 -1.68 66.15
C ASN A 204 -16.38 -0.96 67.32
N ARG A 205 -15.59 0.10 67.04
CA ARG A 205 -14.97 0.90 68.10
C ARG A 205 -16.02 1.69 68.89
N THR A 206 -17.03 2.25 68.23
CA THR A 206 -18.14 2.95 68.91
C THR A 206 -19.02 2.01 69.74
N GLU A 207 -19.34 0.81 69.25
CA GLU A 207 -20.12 -0.17 70.02
C GLU A 207 -19.33 -0.72 71.22
N GLY A 208 -18.03 -0.95 71.06
CA GLY A 208 -17.15 -1.34 72.17
C GLY A 208 -16.97 -0.27 73.25
N ILE A 209 -17.12 1.02 72.90
CA ILE A 209 -17.13 2.12 73.88
C ILE A 209 -18.48 2.20 74.59
N HIS A 210 -19.60 1.96 73.90
CA HIS A 210 -20.91 2.03 74.52
C HIS A 210 -21.18 0.88 75.51
N SER A 211 -20.60 -0.31 75.29
CA SER A 211 -20.65 -1.41 76.27
C SER A 211 -19.73 -1.24 77.50
N ARG A 212 -18.86 -0.21 77.55
CA ARG A 212 -18.01 0.09 78.72
C ARG A 212 -18.50 1.24 79.60
N THR A 213 -19.61 1.87 79.24
CA THR A 213 -20.32 2.86 80.06
C THR A 213 -21.67 2.30 80.50
N LEU A 214 -21.63 1.22 81.29
CA LEU A 214 -22.69 0.93 82.25
C LEU A 214 -22.25 1.51 83.61
N PRO A 215 -23.10 2.27 84.30
CA PRO A 215 -22.74 2.91 85.56
C PRO A 215 -22.65 1.87 86.67
N LEU A 216 -21.53 1.91 87.38
CA LEU A 216 -21.30 1.30 88.68
C LEU A 216 -22.02 2.13 89.73
N GLU A 217 -23.32 1.94 89.89
CA GLU A 217 -24.06 2.47 91.03
C GLU A 217 -25.35 1.65 91.23
N ALA A 218 -25.27 0.64 92.11
CA ALA A 218 -26.41 0.15 92.89
C ALA A 218 -25.95 -0.98 93.82
N GLU A 219 -25.37 -0.61 94.96
CA GLU A 219 -25.49 -1.44 96.15
C GLU A 219 -25.66 -0.50 97.34
N THR A 220 -26.85 -0.52 97.94
CA THR A 220 -27.12 -0.41 99.40
C THR A 220 -28.44 0.34 99.69
N GLN A 221 -29.32 -0.36 100.42
CA GLN A 221 -30.54 0.10 101.13
C GLN A 221 -31.84 0.15 100.32
N ARG A 222 -33.01 -0.23 100.84
CA ARG A 222 -33.47 -0.86 102.09
C ARG A 222 -34.98 -1.04 101.91
N SER A 223 -35.48 -2.24 102.22
CA SER A 223 -36.81 -2.57 102.75
C SER A 223 -37.87 -1.45 102.80
N THR A 224 -39.04 -1.66 102.16
CA THR A 224 -40.31 -1.96 102.86
C THR A 224 -41.47 -2.27 101.88
N HIS A 225 -42.02 -3.48 102.02
CA HIS A 225 -43.42 -3.77 102.38
C HIS A 225 -44.61 -3.40 101.45
N LYS A 226 -45.48 -4.42 101.30
CA LYS A 226 -46.96 -4.44 101.13
C LYS A 226 -47.59 -4.50 99.72
N SER A 227 -48.12 -5.69 99.44
CA SER A 227 -49.55 -6.02 99.25
C SER A 227 -50.27 -5.61 97.96
N GLY A 228 -50.89 -6.64 97.36
CA GLY A 228 -52.18 -6.56 96.66
C GLY A 228 -52.05 -6.88 95.16
N ASN A 229 -52.64 -7.97 94.68
CA ASN A 229 -53.99 -8.01 94.08
C ASN A 229 -53.99 -7.28 92.70
N GLU A 230 -54.44 -7.77 91.56
CA GLU A 230 -55.33 -8.87 91.20
C GLU A 230 -55.42 -8.94 89.66
N ARG A 231 -55.80 -10.12 89.14
CA ARG A 231 -56.66 -10.37 87.95
C ARG A 231 -56.29 -9.88 86.52
N LYS A 232 -56.20 -10.90 85.63
CA LYS A 232 -56.95 -11.11 84.36
C LYS A 232 -56.95 -9.97 83.32
N CYS A 233 -56.41 -10.23 82.14
CA CYS A 233 -56.99 -10.92 80.98
C CYS A 233 -55.89 -11.18 79.95
#